data_AF-A0A3N4KW68-F1
#
_entry.id   AF-A0A3N4KW68-F1
#
_cell.length_a   1.000
_cell.length_b   1.000
_cell.length_c   1.000
_cell.angle_alpha   90.00
_cell.angle_beta   90.00
_cell.angle_gamma   90.00
#
_symmetry.space_group_name_H-M   'P 1'
#
loop_
_entity.id
_entity.type
_entity.pdbx_description
1 polymer ?
#
loop_
_entity_poly.entity_id
_entity_poly.type
_entity_poly.pdbx_seq_one_letter_code
_entity_poly.pdbx_strand_id
1 'polypeptide(L)'
;MWVQPDPDELFKKYNPELQKKSLEGREQRLKDHEEFITRLKAYSKDERPVWVVAEEESKRQRQLLIDNKKRQREELERQKQQILEEQKKM
;
A
#
# COMPACT_ATOMS: atom_id res chain seq x y z
N MET A 1 36.69 6.38 -4.84
CA MET A 1 35.75 7.22 -4.06
C MET A 1 34.56 7.47 -4.96
N TRP A 2 33.37 6.96 -4.61
CA TRP A 2 32.16 7.16 -5.42
C TRP A 2 31.45 8.41 -4.90
N VAL A 3 31.38 9.43 -5.75
CA VAL A 3 30.65 10.66 -5.44
C VAL A 3 29.21 10.43 -5.89
N GLN A 4 28.29 10.33 -4.93
CA GLN A 4 26.87 10.33 -5.25
C GLN A 4 26.48 11.77 -5.64
N PRO A 5 25.96 12.00 -6.85
CA PRO A 5 25.51 13.33 -7.25
C PRO A 5 24.35 13.81 -6.35
N ASP A 6 24.28 15.13 -6.15
CA ASP A 6 23.27 15.73 -5.30
C ASP A 6 21.85 15.52 -5.90
N PRO A 7 20.85 15.14 -5.08
CA PRO A 7 19.49 14.89 -5.56
C PRO A 7 18.85 16.08 -6.29
N ASP A 8 19.13 17.32 -5.88
CA ASP A 8 18.58 18.51 -6.51
C ASP A 8 19.25 18.78 -7.86
N GLU A 9 20.54 18.46 -8.02
CA GLU A 9 21.24 18.53 -9.30
C GLU A 9 20.75 17.48 -10.31
N LEU A 10 20.42 16.28 -9.83
CA LEU A 10 19.78 15.23 -10.62
C LEU A 10 18.38 15.64 -11.09
N PHE A 11 17.59 16.22 -10.19
CA PHE A 11 16.23 16.65 -10.49
C PHE A 11 16.19 17.70 -11.61
N LYS A 12 17.13 18.65 -11.61
CA LYS A 12 17.26 19.66 -12.68
C LYS A 12 17.55 19.07 -14.06
N LYS A 13 18.16 17.88 -14.12
CA LYS A 13 18.45 17.17 -15.38
C LYS A 13 17.26 16.37 -15.90
N TYR A 14 16.18 16.23 -15.13
CA TYR A 14 14.99 15.49 -15.56
C TYR A 14 14.16 16.29 -16.57
N ASN A 15 13.52 15.58 -17.51
CA ASN A 15 12.53 16.16 -18.41
C ASN A 15 11.33 16.72 -17.62
N PRO A 16 10.63 17.75 -18.12
CA PRO A 16 9.58 18.46 -17.39
C PRO A 16 8.44 17.55 -16.88
N GLU A 17 8.08 16.51 -17.63
CA GLU A 17 7.07 15.53 -17.20
C GLU A 17 7.51 14.73 -15.96
N LEU A 18 8.79 14.34 -15.91
CA LEU A 18 9.36 13.61 -14.78
C LEU A 18 9.54 14.49 -13.55
N GLN A 19 9.85 15.77 -13.76
CA GLN A 19 9.88 16.76 -12.67
C GLN A 19 8.50 16.90 -12.04
N LYS A 20 7.46 17.08 -12.87
CA LYS A 20 6.07 17.18 -12.41
C LYS A 20 5.65 15.94 -11.63
N LYS A 21 5.83 14.74 -12.21
CA LYS A 21 5.49 13.47 -11.57
C LYS A 21 6.26 13.25 -10.25
N SER A 22 7.52 13.68 -10.21
CA SER A 22 8.35 13.57 -9.01
C SER A 22 7.87 14.48 -7.88
N LEU A 23 7.37 15.68 -8.21
CA LEU A 23 6.78 16.62 -7.25
C LEU A 23 5.42 16.12 -6.76
N GLU A 24 4.55 15.69 -7.67
CA GLU A 24 3.23 15.13 -7.34
C GLU A 24 3.33 13.91 -6.42
N GLY A 25 4.28 13.01 -6.69
CA GLY A 25 4.51 11.81 -5.88
C GLY A 25 5.43 12.01 -4.68
N ARG A 26 5.93 13.23 -4.40
CA ARG A 26 6.94 13.44 -3.36
C ARG A 26 6.39 13.13 -1.97
N GLU A 27 5.22 13.66 -1.64
CA GLU A 27 4.59 13.46 -0.33
C GLU A 27 4.31 11.97 -0.07
N GLN A 28 3.68 11.30 -1.05
CA GLN A 28 3.41 9.87 -0.95
C GLN A 28 4.70 9.06 -0.76
N ARG A 29 5.77 9.36 -1.51
CA ARG A 29 7.05 8.67 -1.37
C ARG A 29 7.70 8.89 0.00
N LEU A 30 7.58 10.09 0.58
CA LEU A 30 8.09 10.36 1.92
C LEU A 30 7.32 9.53 2.96
N LYS A 31 5.99 9.52 2.87
CA LYS A 31 5.14 8.72 3.75
C LYS A 31 5.44 7.22 3.63
N ASP A 32 5.54 6.70 2.41
CA ASP A 32 5.85 5.29 2.15
C ASP A 32 7.24 4.93 2.72
N HIS A 33 8.21 5.85 2.62
CA HIS A 33 9.53 5.65 3.19
C HIS A 33 9.50 5.62 4.72
N GLU A 34 8.84 6.56 5.38
CA GLU A 34 8.69 6.56 6.84
C GLU A 34 8.00 5.29 7.35
N GLU A 35 6.95 4.86 6.65
CA GLU A 35 6.23 3.63 6.96
C GLU A 35 7.12 2.39 6.77
N PHE A 36 7.89 2.34 5.68
CA PHE A 36 8.85 1.27 5.43
C PHE A 36 9.90 1.18 6.54
N ILE A 37 10.53 2.31 6.93
CA ILE A 37 11.51 2.33 8.02
C ILE A 37 10.89 1.91 9.35
N THR A 38 9.63 2.31 9.59
CA THR A 38 8.90 1.92 10.80
C THR A 38 8.68 0.40 10.85
N ARG A 39 8.23 -0.21 9.74
CA ARG A 39 8.08 -1.68 9.66
C ARG A 39 9.41 -2.40 9.77
N LEU A 40 10.46 -1.89 9.11
CA LEU A 40 11.79 -2.48 9.17
C LEU A 40 12.35 -2.48 10.60
N LYS A 41 12.18 -1.37 11.32
CA LYS A 41 12.52 -1.28 12.75
C LYS A 41 11.72 -2.27 13.60
N ALA A 42 10.45 -2.50 13.28
CA ALA A 42 9.62 -3.48 13.98
C ALA A 42 10.12 -4.92 13.74
N TYR A 43 10.43 -5.26 12.49
CA TYR A 43 10.92 -6.60 12.12
C TYR A 43 12.31 -6.88 12.67
N SER A 44 13.17 -5.86 12.75
CA SER A 44 14.52 -5.98 13.33
C SER A 44 14.53 -6.31 14.83
N LYS A 45 13.39 -6.17 15.53
CA LYS A 45 13.26 -6.58 16.94
C LYS A 45 13.01 -8.07 17.11
N ASP A 46 12.65 -8.77 16.04
CA ASP A 46 12.47 -10.21 16.04
C ASP A 46 13.84 -10.89 15.84
N GLU A 47 14.06 -12.02 16.50
CA GLU A 47 15.30 -12.80 16.36
C GLU A 47 15.37 -13.50 14.99
N ARG A 48 14.23 -13.65 14.33
CA ARG A 48 14.12 -14.25 13.00
C ARG A 48 14.57 -13.26 11.92
N PRO A 49 15.08 -13.73 10.77
CA PRO A 49 15.51 -12.84 9.71
C PRO A 49 14.37 -11.95 9.18
N VAL A 50 14.69 -10.68 8.89
CA VAL A 50 13.72 -9.65 8.45
C VAL A 50 12.86 -10.12 7.27
N TRP A 51 13.44 -10.86 6.31
CA TRP A 51 12.69 -11.35 5.14
C TRP A 51 11.61 -12.37 5.49
N VAL A 52 11.83 -13.20 6.53
CA VAL A 52 10.85 -14.19 7.00
C VAL A 52 9.66 -13.47 7.62
N VAL A 53 9.92 -12.54 8.53
CA VAL A 53 8.87 -11.76 9.22
C VAL A 53 8.08 -10.91 8.22
N ALA A 54 8.77 -10.30 7.25
CA ALA A 54 8.13 -9.52 6.20
C ALA A 54 7.24 -10.39 5.27
N GLU A 55 7.66 -11.61 4.95
CA GLU A 55 6.86 -12.55 4.14
C GLU A 55 5.60 -13.00 4.90
N GLU A 56 5.72 -13.33 6.19
CA GLU A 56 4.58 -13.70 7.04
C GLU A 56 3.55 -12.56 7.15
N GLU A 57 4.01 -11.33 7.38
CA GLU A 57 3.13 -10.16 7.43
C GLU A 57 2.46 -9.92 6.06
N SER A 58 3.21 -10.06 4.96
CA SER A 58 2.65 -9.95 3.60
C SER A 58 1.55 -10.98 3.34
N LYS A 59 1.76 -12.25 3.75
CA LYS A 59 0.74 -13.31 3.65
C LYS A 59 -0.50 -12.98 4.48
N ARG A 60 -0.31 -12.50 5.72
CA ARG A 60 -1.39 -12.07 6.61
C ARG A 60 -2.21 -10.94 5.98
N GLN A 61 -1.57 -9.89 5.50
CA GLN A 61 -2.24 -8.76 4.84
C GLN A 61 -3.02 -9.22 3.60
N ARG A 62 -2.46 -10.11 2.79
CA ARG A 62 -3.13 -10.66 1.62
C ARG A 62 -4.39 -11.44 1.98
N GLN A 63 -4.34 -12.25 3.05
CA GLN A 63 -5.51 -12.99 3.52
C GLN A 63 -6.60 -12.03 4.04
N LEU A 64 -6.21 -11.00 4.81
CA LEU A 64 -7.15 -9.99 5.29
C LEU A 64 -7.87 -9.26 4.14
N LEU A 65 -7.15 -8.95 3.06
CA LEU A 65 -7.76 -8.34 1.87
C LEU A 65 -8.77 -9.27 1.20
N ILE A 66 -8.45 -10.56 1.07
CA ILE A 66 -9.36 -11.56 0.50
C ILE A 66 -10.62 -11.69 1.37
N ASP A 67 -10.45 -11.80 2.68
CA ASP A 67 -11.55 -11.97 3.62
C ASP A 67 -12.46 -10.74 3.65
N ASN A 68 -11.88 -9.52 3.66
CA ASN A 68 -12.66 -8.28 3.57
C ASN A 68 -13.45 -8.20 2.26
N LYS A 69 -12.81 -8.54 1.13
CA LYS A 69 -13.49 -8.55 -0.17
C LYS A 69 -14.63 -9.57 -0.22
N LYS A 70 -14.47 -10.73 0.43
CA LYS A 70 -15.53 -11.73 0.56
C LYS A 70 -16.70 -11.20 1.38
N ARG A 71 -16.44 -10.61 2.56
CA ARG A 71 -17.48 -10.01 3.41
C ARG A 71 -18.25 -8.90 2.69
N GLN A 72 -17.54 -8.02 1.98
CA GLN A 72 -18.17 -6.96 1.19
C GLN A 72 -19.08 -7.52 0.10
N ARG A 73 -18.67 -8.61 -0.58
CA ARG A 73 -19.53 -9.27 -1.57
C ARG A 73 -20.77 -9.89 -0.92
N GLU A 74 -20.62 -10.59 0.19
CA GLU A 74 -21.75 -11.18 0.91
C GLU A 74 -22.75 -10.12 1.39
N GLU A 75 -22.25 -8.97 1.86
CA GLU A 75 -23.08 -7.83 2.27
C GLU A 75 -23.84 -7.22 1.07
N LEU A 76 -23.16 -6.99 -0.05
CA LEU A 76 -23.78 -6.49 -1.28
C LEU A 76 -24.87 -7.43 -1.81
N GLU A 77 -24.63 -8.74 -1.79
CA GLU A 77 -25.64 -9.72 -2.22
C GLU A 77 -26.85 -9.76 -1.28
N ARG A 78 -26.66 -9.64 0.03
CA ARG A 78 -27.76 -9.50 0.98
C ARG A 78 -28.58 -8.23 0.74
N GLN A 79 -27.92 -7.09 0.49
CA GLN A 79 -28.59 -5.84 0.17
C GLN A 79 -29.42 -5.96 -1.12
N LYS A 80 -28.87 -6.58 -2.17
CA LYS A 80 -29.62 -6.82 -3.42
C LYS A 80 -30.84 -7.72 -3.20
N GLN A 81 -30.71 -8.77 -2.40
CA GLN A 81 -31.83 -9.66 -2.09
C GLN A 81 -32.94 -8.93 -1.34
N GLN A 82 -32.60 -8.11 -0.34
CA GLN A 82 -33.57 -7.29 0.39
C GLN A 82 -34.32 -6.33 -0.54
N ILE A 83 -33.61 -5.62 -1.42
CA ILE A 83 -34.21 -4.71 -2.40
C ILE A 83 -35.16 -5.46 -3.34
N LEU A 84 -34.79 -6.66 -3.80
CA LEU A 84 -35.62 -7.48 -4.68
C LEU A 84 -36.88 -7.99 -3.96
N GLU A 85 -36.75 -8.43 -2.71
CA GLU A 85 -37.89 -8.86 -1.89
C GLU A 85 -38.86 -7.71 -1.59
N GLU A 86 -38.34 -6.51 -1.30
CA GLU A 86 -39.17 -5.31 -1.13
C GLU A 86 -39.91 -4.94 -2.41
N GLN A 87 -39.24 -4.97 -3.57
CA GLN A 87 -39.89 -4.71 -4.87
C GLN A 87 -40.94 -5.75 -5.24
N LYS A 88 -40.78 -7.02 -4.82
CA LYS A 88 -41.76 -8.09 -5.09
C LYS A 88 -42.97 -8.04 -4.14
N LYS A 89 -42.85 -7.30 -3.03
CA LYS A 89 -43.90 -7.14 -2.01
C LYS A 89 -44.79 -5.92 -2.27
N MET A 90 -44.36 -5.00 -3.14
CA MET A 90 -45.19 -3.94 -3.73
C MET A 90 -45.99 -4.47 -4.92
#